data_AF-A0A2Z7CFQ6-F1
#
_entry.id   AF-A0A2Z7CFQ6-F1
#
_cell.length_a   1.000
_cell.length_b   1.000
_cell.length_c   1.000
_cell.angle_alpha   90.00
_cell.angle_beta   90.00
_cell.angle_gamma   90.00
#
_symmetry.space_group_name_H-M   'P 1'
#
loop_
_entity.id
_entity.type
_entity.pdbx_description
1 polymer ?
#
loop_
_entity_poly.entity_id
_entity_poly.type
_entity_poly.pdbx_seq_one_letter_code
_entity_poly.pdbx_strand_id
1 'polypeptide(L)' 'MGTKLTFSTAFHPQTDGQSEMVIQTLEDLFRACTLDFAESWDSKFPLVEFTYNNSYQASIEMAPYEALYGRKCRSPIHLG' A
#
# COMPACT_ATOMS: atom_id res chain seq x y z
N MET A 1 -12.94 21.05 -11.82
CA MET A 1 -11.78 20.34 -11.23
C MET A 1 -10.60 20.51 -12.19
N GLY A 2 -9.57 21.23 -11.78
CA GLY A 2 -8.41 21.59 -12.62
C GLY A 2 -7.23 20.66 -12.40
N THR A 3 -7.42 19.38 -12.69
CA THR A 3 -6.39 18.35 -12.50
C THR A 3 -5.44 18.36 -13.70
N LYS A 4 -4.14 18.58 -13.46
CA LYS A 4 -3.11 18.54 -14.50
C LYS A 4 -2.57 17.12 -14.61
N LEU A 5 -2.75 16.48 -15.76
CA LEU A 5 -2.23 15.14 -16.02
C LEU A 5 -0.72 15.21 -16.27
N THR A 6 0.03 14.44 -15.48
CA THR A 6 1.46 14.16 -15.69
C THR A 6 1.58 12.71 -16.12
N PHE A 7 2.02 12.49 -17.37
CA PHE A 7 2.23 11.15 -17.91
C PHE A 7 3.66 10.68 -17.66
N SER A 8 3.82 9.45 -17.20
CA SER A 8 5.10 8.75 -17.19
C SER A 8 5.52 8.50 -18.65
N THR A 9 6.79 8.73 -18.98
CA THR A 9 7.37 8.35 -20.28
C THR A 9 7.69 6.85 -20.27
N ALA A 10 7.36 6.14 -21.35
CA ALA A 10 7.72 4.73 -21.50
C ALA A 10 9.23 4.54 -21.27
N PHE A 11 9.61 3.60 -20.40
CA PHE A 11 10.98 3.27 -20.02
C PHE A 11 11.71 4.29 -19.12
N HIS A 12 11.01 5.22 -18.45
CA HIS A 12 11.63 6.16 -17.51
C HIS A 12 11.11 5.99 -16.06
N PRO A 13 11.70 5.08 -15.27
CA PRO A 13 11.27 4.81 -13.88
C PRO A 13 11.49 5.98 -12.92
N GLN A 14 12.18 7.05 -13.33
CA GLN A 14 12.51 8.18 -12.43
C GLN A 14 11.28 8.97 -11.95
N THR A 15 10.16 8.94 -12.70
CA THR A 15 8.94 9.70 -12.36
C THR A 15 7.90 8.83 -11.65
N ASP A 16 7.89 7.52 -11.92
CA ASP A 16 6.89 6.57 -11.42
C ASP A 16 7.46 5.54 -10.45
N GLY A 17 8.78 5.52 -10.23
CA GLY A 17 9.46 4.46 -9.48
C GLY A 17 9.01 4.31 -8.02
N GLN A 18 8.51 5.38 -7.40
CA GLN A 18 7.87 5.28 -6.07
C GLN A 18 6.53 4.54 -6.17
N SER A 19 5.68 4.90 -7.13
CA SER A 19 4.42 4.19 -7.36
C SER A 19 4.66 2.76 -7.81
N GLU A 20 5.62 2.51 -8.70
CA GLU A 20 6.00 1.16 -9.17
C GLU A 20 6.51 0.29 -8.02
N MET A 21 7.36 0.80 -7.13
CA MET A 21 7.79 0.05 -5.93
C MET A 21 6.62 -0.27 -5.00
N VAL A 22 5.70 0.70 -4.83
CA VAL A 22 4.49 0.50 -4.02
C VAL A 22 3.57 -0.54 -4.65
N ILE A 23 3.34 -0.45 -5.96
CA ILE A 23 2.54 -1.39 -6.74
C ILE A 23 3.14 -2.79 -6.64
N GLN A 24 4.46 -2.93 -6.80
CA GLN A 24 5.13 -4.23 -6.69
C GLN A 24 4.98 -4.85 -5.29
N THR A 25 5.15 -4.03 -4.24
CA THR A 25 4.96 -4.48 -2.85
C THR A 25 3.52 -4.92 -2.60
N LEU A 26 2.55 -4.19 -3.14
CA LEU A 26 1.13 -4.56 -3.06
C LEU A 26 0.85 -5.85 -3.82
N GLU A 27 1.37 -6.00 -5.03
CA GLU A 27 1.25 -7.21 -5.85
C GLU A 27 1.83 -8.44 -5.15
N ASP A 28 2.99 -8.31 -4.50
CA ASP A 28 3.62 -9.39 -3.75
C ASP A 28 2.78 -9.79 -2.53
N LEU A 29 2.24 -8.81 -1.81
CA LEU A 29 1.33 -9.04 -0.68
C LEU A 29 0.03 -9.71 -1.16
N PHE A 30 -0.54 -9.26 -2.29
CA PHE A 30 -1.70 -9.89 -2.89
C PHE A 30 -1.41 -11.30 -3.39
N ARG A 31 -0.24 -11.55 -3.97
CA ARG A 31 0.17 -12.88 -4.43
C ARG A 31 0.28 -13.85 -3.25
N ALA A 32 0.86 -13.42 -2.14
CA ALA A 32 0.89 -14.21 -0.91
C ALA A 32 -0.54 -14.50 -0.39
N CYS A 33 -1.39 -13.49 -0.28
CA CYS A 33 -2.77 -13.68 0.17
C CYS A 33 -3.62 -14.54 -0.77
N THR A 34 -3.43 -14.44 -2.08
CA THR A 34 -4.20 -15.22 -3.06
C THR A 34 -3.81 -16.69 -3.03
N LEU A 35 -2.55 -17.02 -2.73
CA LEU A 35 -2.11 -18.41 -2.55
C LEU A 35 -2.81 -19.06 -1.35
N ASP A 36 -3.03 -18.31 -0.26
CA ASP A 36 -3.67 -18.82 0.96
C ASP A 36 -5.21 -18.75 0.92
N PHE A 37 -5.79 -17.87 0.09
CA PHE A 37 -7.23 -17.54 0.12
C PHE A 37 -7.88 -17.43 -1.27
N ALA A 38 -7.44 -18.20 -2.25
CA ALA A 38 -7.80 -18.09 -3.68
C ALA A 38 -9.29 -17.87 -3.99
N GLU A 39 -10.22 -18.47 -3.24
CA GLU A 39 -11.68 -18.31 -3.48
C GLU A 39 -12.29 -17.03 -2.86
N SER A 40 -11.57 -16.28 -2.03
CA SER A 40 -12.10 -15.14 -1.26
C SER A 40 -11.16 -13.93 -1.19
N TRP A 41 -10.20 -13.85 -2.11
CA TRP A 41 -9.17 -12.80 -2.13
C TRP A 41 -9.76 -11.38 -2.10
N ASP A 42 -10.92 -11.18 -2.73
CA ASP A 42 -11.69 -9.94 -2.77
C ASP A 42 -12.20 -9.54 -1.38
N SER A 43 -12.67 -10.50 -0.59
CA SER A 43 -13.07 -10.28 0.80
C SER A 43 -11.89 -9.91 1.72
N LYS A 44 -10.66 -10.23 1.30
CA LYS A 44 -9.41 -9.92 2.02
C LYS A 44 -8.79 -8.59 1.60
N PHE A 45 -9.27 -7.97 0.52
CA PHE A 45 -8.75 -6.70 0.02
C PHE A 45 -8.70 -5.60 1.10
N PRO A 46 -9.74 -5.40 1.94
CA PRO A 46 -9.67 -4.40 3.02
C PRO A 46 -8.59 -4.71 4.06
N LEU A 47 -8.30 -5.99 4.30
CA LEU A 47 -7.26 -6.40 5.25
C LEU A 47 -5.86 -6.19 4.68
N VAL A 48 -5.67 -6.46 3.39
CA VAL A 48 -4.40 -6.20 2.68
C VAL A 48 -4.11 -4.70 2.67
N GLU A 49 -5.09 -3.89 2.28
CA GLU A 49 -4.99 -2.43 2.30
C GLU A 49 -4.70 -1.90 3.71
N PHE A 50 -5.41 -2.43 4.72
CA PHE A 50 -5.17 -2.08 6.11
C PHE A 50 -3.74 -2.43 6.54
N THR A 51 -3.25 -3.62 6.19
CA THR A 51 -1.91 -4.07 6.57
C THR A 51 -0.84 -3.21 5.91
N TYR A 52 -0.99 -2.93 4.62
CA TYR A 52 -0.08 -2.07 3.87
C TYR A 52 -0.02 -0.64 4.45
N ASN A 53 -1.18 0.00 4.67
CA ASN A 53 -1.26 1.37 5.16
C ASN A 53 -0.72 1.56 6.58
N ASN A 54 -0.71 0.48 7.38
CA ASN A 54 -0.29 0.52 8.78
C ASN A 54 1.09 -0.10 9.04
N SER A 55 1.72 -0.68 8.02
CA SER A 55 3.08 -1.22 8.13
C SER A 55 4.12 -0.12 7.96
N TYR A 56 5.23 -0.24 8.68
CA TYR A 56 6.36 0.68 8.57
C TYR A 56 6.98 0.61 7.17
N GLN A 57 7.21 1.77 6.55
CA GLN A 57 7.88 1.88 5.27
C GLN A 57 9.20 2.61 5.43
N ALA A 58 10.30 1.94 5.05
CA ALA A 58 11.64 2.48 5.20
C ALA A 58 11.89 3.75 4.37
N SER A 59 11.19 3.94 3.25
CA SER A 59 11.33 5.11 2.38
C SER A 59 10.79 6.41 2.98
N ILE A 60 9.78 6.32 3.84
CA ILE A 60 9.15 7.47 4.52
C ILE A 60 9.38 7.44 6.04
N GLU A 61 10.12 6.45 6.53
CA GLU A 61 10.45 6.22 7.94
C GLU A 61 9.22 6.18 8.89
N MET A 62 8.05 5.84 8.36
CA MET A 62 6.79 5.68 9.11
C MET A 62 5.79 4.86 8.30
N ALA A 63 4.60 4.62 8.86
CA ALA A 63 3.50 4.02 8.10
C ALA A 63 2.78 5.09 7.24
N PRO A 64 2.27 4.76 6.04
CA PRO A 64 1.48 5.70 5.23
C PRO A 64 0.31 6.32 5.99
N TYR A 65 -0.37 5.55 6.85
CA TYR A 65 -1.42 6.05 7.73
C TYR A 65 -0.90 7.13 8.69
N GLU A 66 0.28 6.93 9.26
CA GLU A 66 0.91 7.91 10.15
C GLU A 66 1.27 9.19 9.40
N ALA A 67 1.81 9.06 8.18
CA ALA A 67 2.12 10.21 7.32
C ALA A 67 0.87 11.01 6.96
N LEU A 68 -0.26 10.34 6.70
CA LEU A 68 -1.51 10.98 6.29
C LEU A 68 -2.26 11.63 7.46
N TYR A 69 -2.31 10.97 8.61
CA TYR A 69 -3.15 11.39 9.75
C TYR A 69 -2.36 11.95 10.95
N GLY A 70 -1.02 11.92 10.90
CA GLY A 70 -0.15 12.40 11.97
C GLY A 70 -0.22 11.57 13.25
N ARG A 71 -0.79 10.36 13.22
CA ARG A 71 -0.93 9.48 14.39
C ARG A 71 -0.90 8.01 13.99
N LYS A 72 -0.48 7.16 14.93
CA LYS A 72 -0.57 5.70 14.77
C LYS A 72 -2.03 5.27 14.64
N CYS A 73 -2.29 4.30 13.76
CA CYS A 73 -3.60 3.70 13.66
C CYS A 73 -3.91 2.93 14.95
N ARG A 74 -5.14 3.05 15.42
CA ARG A 74 -5.63 2.30 16.57
C ARG A 74 -6.38 1.10 16.03
N SER A 75 -5.67 -0.03 15.90
CA SER A 75 -6.32 -1.29 15.58
C SER A 75 -6.90 -1.92 16.86
N PRO A 76 -8.03 -2.64 16.78
CA PRO A 76 -8.54 -3.42 17.92
C PRO A 76 -7.60 -4.55 18.36
N ILE A 77 -6.51 -4.78 17.63
CA ILE A 77 -5.66 -5.98 17.74
C ILE A 77 -4.53 -5.80 18.78
N HIS A 78 -4.43 -4.63 19.42
CA HIS A 78 -3.45 -4.33 20.49
C HIS A 78 -4.09 -3.78 21.78
N LEU A 79 -5.20 -4.37 22.23
CA LEU A 79 -5.59 -4.33 23.65
C LEU A 79 -4.98 -5.55 24.35
N GLY A 80 -3.71 -5.44 24.72
CA GLY A 80 -2.98 -6.34 25.60
C GLY A 80 -2.25 -5.53 26.65
#